data_AF-A0AAV7IEK8-F1
#
_entry.id   AF-A0AAV7IEK8-F1
#
_cell.length_a   1.000
_cell.length_b   1.000
_cell.length_c   1.000
_cell.angle_alpha   90.00
_cell.angle_beta   90.00
_cell.angle_gamma   90.00
#
_symmetry.space_group_name_H-M   'P 1'
#
loop_
_entity.id
_entity.type
_entity.pdbx_description
1 polymer ?
#
loop_
_entity_poly.entity_id
_entity_poly.type
_entity_poly.pdbx_seq_one_letter_code
_entity_poly.pdbx_strand_id
1 'polypeptide(L)'
;MRFNSPNEYIQYLAQGARSENDIYSCVQLLTKALGKNPLSWDHEFGFNGLNQLSSTKDFENKETLMYYLVKTIEKNFPECLSFAEELSHVNKASRMSLENIKETLADINRRIKILEQDLANWNVPPSEFDRFVEVISPFAKETRAFFEVLRNMLEKMDALYTNLSEFFTFDKKKYAIEEFFGDIKKFVDDCGMFVVFVQAQVEIKRIRERNKHKRLRESGKQAATTESKRLVLEKKAPETKTGIMDSLLEQLQAETAFDLP
;
A
#
# COMPACT_ATOMS: atom_id res chain seq x y z
N MET A 1 -20.18 -7.87 -19.40
CA MET A 1 -21.24 -7.53 -18.42
C MET A 1 -21.37 -6.02 -18.31
N ARG A 2 -22.57 -5.49 -18.08
CA ARG A 2 -22.80 -4.08 -17.75
C ARG A 2 -23.33 -4.06 -16.32
N PHE A 3 -22.64 -3.38 -15.41
CA PHE A 3 -23.10 -3.18 -14.04
C PHE A 3 -23.93 -1.90 -14.01
N ASN A 4 -25.12 -1.97 -13.41
CA ASN A 4 -26.04 -0.84 -13.36
C ASN A 4 -25.88 -0.04 -12.06
N SER A 5 -25.18 -0.60 -11.05
CA SER A 5 -24.78 0.10 -9.82
C SER A 5 -23.41 -0.36 -9.30
N PRO A 6 -22.68 0.47 -8.53
CA PRO A 6 -21.48 0.04 -7.82
C PRO A 6 -21.71 -1.08 -6.82
N ASN A 7 -22.89 -1.14 -6.20
CA ASN A 7 -23.20 -2.21 -5.25
C ASN A 7 -23.25 -3.59 -5.95
N GLU A 8 -23.79 -3.65 -7.18
CA GLU A 8 -23.71 -4.86 -8.02
C GLU A 8 -22.25 -5.22 -8.33
N TYR A 9 -21.41 -4.21 -8.58
CA TYR A 9 -20.00 -4.41 -8.85
C TYR A 9 -19.22 -4.87 -7.61
N ILE A 10 -19.46 -4.29 -6.43
CA ILE A 10 -18.87 -4.70 -5.15
C ILE A 10 -19.28 -6.13 -4.81
N GLN A 11 -20.57 -6.48 -4.98
CA GLN A 11 -21.03 -7.85 -4.77
C GLN A 11 -20.41 -8.82 -5.77
N TYR A 12 -20.23 -8.40 -7.03
CA TYR A 12 -19.53 -9.20 -8.02
C TYR A 12 -18.04 -9.41 -7.65
N LEU A 13 -17.36 -8.37 -7.15
CA LEU A 13 -15.99 -8.49 -6.64
C LEU A 13 -15.94 -9.42 -5.41
N ALA A 14 -16.91 -9.33 -4.51
CA ALA A 14 -17.02 -10.20 -3.33
C ALA A 14 -17.25 -11.68 -3.67
N GLN A 15 -17.73 -12.00 -4.88
CA GLN A 15 -17.87 -13.37 -5.37
C GLN A 15 -16.55 -14.00 -5.83
N GLY A 16 -15.44 -13.24 -5.89
CA GLY A 16 -14.12 -13.69 -6.31
C GLY A 16 -13.87 -13.63 -7.82
N ALA A 17 -12.64 -13.33 -8.23
CA ALA A 17 -12.26 -13.22 -9.64
C ALA A 17 -12.07 -14.61 -10.28
N ARG A 18 -12.74 -14.86 -11.41
CA ARG A 18 -12.85 -16.20 -12.03
C ARG A 18 -11.72 -16.52 -13.03
N SER A 19 -10.97 -15.53 -13.52
CA SER A 19 -9.78 -15.67 -14.40
C SER A 19 -8.99 -14.36 -14.55
N GLU A 20 -7.76 -14.41 -15.11
CA GLU A 20 -6.93 -13.22 -15.40
C GLU A 20 -7.61 -12.24 -16.39
N ASN A 21 -8.41 -12.76 -17.33
CA ASN A 21 -9.22 -11.96 -18.25
C ASN A 21 -10.41 -11.26 -17.56
N ASP A 22 -10.95 -11.86 -16.50
CA ASP A 22 -12.02 -11.26 -15.70
C ASP A 22 -11.49 -10.06 -14.90
N ILE A 23 -10.24 -10.11 -14.44
CA ILE A 23 -9.60 -9.02 -13.72
C ILE A 23 -9.32 -7.82 -14.63
N TYR A 24 -8.82 -8.07 -15.84
CA TYR A 24 -8.66 -7.00 -16.84
C TYR A 24 -10.03 -6.40 -17.21
N SER A 25 -11.06 -7.24 -17.30
CA SER A 25 -12.44 -6.79 -17.50
C SER A 25 -12.96 -5.98 -16.31
N CYS A 26 -12.62 -6.33 -15.07
CA CYS A 26 -12.95 -5.56 -13.87
C CYS A 26 -12.32 -4.18 -13.91
N VAL A 27 -11.03 -4.08 -14.22
CA VAL A 27 -10.34 -2.79 -14.36
C VAL A 27 -10.96 -1.95 -15.48
N GLN A 28 -11.21 -2.54 -16.66
CA GLN A 28 -11.88 -1.82 -17.75
C GLN A 28 -13.31 -1.39 -17.41
N LEU A 29 -14.06 -2.20 -16.66
CA LEU A 29 -15.41 -1.87 -16.22
C LEU A 29 -15.40 -0.77 -15.17
N LEU A 30 -14.44 -0.79 -14.23
CA LEU A 30 -14.19 0.29 -13.28
C LEU A 30 -13.85 1.58 -14.02
N THR A 31 -12.90 1.56 -14.96
CA THR A 31 -12.53 2.74 -15.78
C THR A 31 -13.70 3.28 -16.59
N LYS A 32 -14.51 2.40 -17.19
CA LYS A 32 -15.65 2.79 -18.03
C LYS A 32 -16.83 3.31 -17.20
N ALA A 33 -16.98 2.82 -15.97
CA ALA A 33 -18.00 3.29 -15.05
C ALA A 33 -17.63 4.64 -14.44
N LEU A 34 -16.38 4.80 -13.99
CA LEU A 34 -15.83 6.09 -13.55
C LEU A 34 -15.85 7.15 -14.67
N GLY A 35 -15.60 6.75 -15.92
CA GLY A 35 -15.62 7.66 -17.07
C GLY A 35 -17.00 8.05 -17.61
N LYS A 36 -18.10 7.39 -17.20
CA LYS A 36 -19.46 7.64 -17.72
C LYS A 36 -20.46 8.16 -16.70
N ASN A 37 -20.24 7.95 -15.41
CA ASN A 37 -21.09 8.45 -14.33
C ASN A 37 -20.23 8.73 -13.08
N PRO A 38 -19.44 9.81 -13.05
CA PRO A 38 -18.50 10.06 -11.96
C PRO A 38 -19.20 10.13 -10.60
N LEU A 39 -20.20 11.00 -10.45
CA LEU A 39 -20.74 11.34 -9.13
C LEU A 39 -21.57 10.25 -8.44
N SER A 40 -22.32 9.41 -9.16
CA SER A 40 -23.15 8.36 -8.54
C SER A 40 -22.38 7.07 -8.28
N TRP A 41 -21.35 6.79 -9.09
CA TRP A 41 -20.50 5.62 -8.89
C TRP A 41 -19.48 5.82 -7.78
N ASP A 42 -18.94 7.05 -7.64
CA ASP A 42 -18.01 7.40 -6.56
C ASP A 42 -18.67 7.26 -5.18
N HIS A 43 -19.96 7.59 -5.07
CA HIS A 43 -20.73 7.47 -3.81
C HIS A 43 -20.94 6.03 -3.35
N GLU A 44 -21.39 5.14 -4.24
CA GLU A 44 -21.68 3.74 -3.86
C GLU A 44 -20.44 2.83 -3.95
N PHE A 45 -19.44 3.15 -4.78
CA PHE A 45 -18.15 2.44 -4.76
C PHE A 45 -17.37 2.84 -3.51
N GLY A 46 -17.07 4.15 -3.36
CA GLY A 46 -16.50 4.74 -2.15
C GLY A 46 -15.38 3.94 -1.47
N PHE A 47 -15.26 4.10 -0.16
CA PHE A 47 -14.27 3.38 0.65
C PHE A 47 -14.53 1.89 0.79
N ASN A 48 -15.80 1.47 0.73
CA ASN A 48 -16.17 0.05 0.75
C ASN A 48 -15.61 -0.69 -0.49
N GLY A 49 -15.67 -0.06 -1.65
CA GLY A 49 -15.09 -0.55 -2.90
C GLY A 49 -13.56 -0.59 -2.84
N LEU A 50 -12.92 0.44 -2.30
CA LEU A 50 -11.45 0.44 -2.09
C LEU A 50 -11.02 -0.73 -1.20
N ASN A 51 -11.72 -0.96 -0.09
CA ASN A 51 -11.48 -2.10 0.80
C ASN A 51 -11.68 -3.45 0.10
N GLN A 52 -12.63 -3.51 -0.84
CA GLN A 52 -12.92 -4.72 -1.61
C GLN A 52 -11.80 -5.04 -2.62
N LEU A 53 -11.02 -4.06 -3.09
CA LEU A 53 -9.89 -4.30 -3.99
C LEU A 53 -8.81 -5.18 -3.34
N SER A 54 -8.46 -4.89 -2.08
CA SER A 54 -7.48 -5.67 -1.31
C SER A 54 -8.03 -7.06 -0.92
N SER A 55 -9.34 -7.18 -0.75
CA SER A 55 -10.00 -8.41 -0.26
C SER A 55 -10.38 -9.39 -1.37
N THR A 56 -10.56 -8.89 -2.59
CA THR A 56 -10.96 -9.72 -3.74
C THR A 56 -9.77 -10.48 -4.27
N LYS A 57 -9.86 -11.81 -4.30
CA LYS A 57 -8.78 -12.70 -4.75
C LYS A 57 -9.15 -13.44 -6.02
N ASP A 58 -8.11 -13.90 -6.72
CA ASP A 58 -8.26 -14.86 -7.81
C ASP A 58 -8.71 -16.24 -7.29
N PHE A 59 -9.15 -17.09 -8.23
CA PHE A 59 -9.64 -18.44 -7.93
C PHE A 59 -8.63 -19.31 -7.17
N GLU A 60 -7.34 -19.10 -7.42
CA GLU A 60 -6.26 -19.85 -6.76
C GLU A 60 -5.90 -19.27 -5.38
N ASN A 61 -6.54 -18.18 -4.95
CA ASN A 61 -6.29 -17.49 -3.69
C ASN A 61 -4.83 -17.01 -3.55
N LYS A 62 -4.17 -16.75 -4.68
CA LYS A 62 -2.75 -16.38 -4.81
C LYS A 62 -2.56 -14.88 -4.94
N GLU A 63 -3.40 -14.21 -5.72
CA GLU A 63 -3.24 -12.79 -6.07
C GLU A 63 -4.56 -12.04 -5.83
N THR A 64 -4.47 -10.79 -5.35
CA THR A 64 -5.64 -9.92 -5.11
C THR A 64 -5.91 -9.01 -6.31
N LEU A 65 -7.13 -8.51 -6.46
CA LEU A 65 -7.46 -7.50 -7.47
C LEU A 65 -6.55 -6.27 -7.33
N MET A 66 -6.23 -5.89 -6.09
CA MET A 66 -5.27 -4.81 -5.82
C MET A 66 -3.88 -5.08 -6.39
N TYR A 67 -3.37 -6.30 -6.27
CA TYR A 67 -2.09 -6.69 -6.87
C TYR A 67 -2.11 -6.50 -8.41
N TYR A 68 -3.18 -6.93 -9.08
CA TYR A 68 -3.31 -6.76 -10.53
C TYR A 68 -3.44 -5.29 -10.93
N LEU A 69 -4.14 -4.49 -10.14
CA LEU A 69 -4.26 -3.05 -10.37
C LEU A 69 -2.88 -2.39 -10.29
N VAL A 70 -2.13 -2.65 -9.22
CA VAL A 70 -0.77 -2.11 -9.04
C VAL A 70 0.15 -2.54 -10.17
N LYS A 71 0.14 -3.82 -10.57
CA LYS A 71 0.92 -4.32 -11.70
C LYS A 71 0.55 -3.64 -13.02
N THR A 72 -0.74 -3.31 -13.21
CA THR A 72 -1.22 -2.60 -14.40
C THR A 72 -0.78 -1.14 -14.39
N ILE A 73 -0.84 -0.49 -13.24
CA ILE A 73 -0.38 0.89 -13.03
C ILE A 73 1.13 0.96 -13.27
N GLU A 74 1.94 0.10 -12.64
CA GLU A 74 3.40 0.08 -12.82
C GLU A 74 3.81 -0.09 -14.30
N LYS A 75 3.04 -0.85 -15.07
CA LYS A 75 3.32 -1.09 -16.49
C LYS A 75 2.90 0.07 -17.40
N ASN A 76 1.74 0.67 -17.16
CA ASN A 76 1.11 1.59 -18.12
C ASN A 76 1.07 3.05 -17.66
N PHE A 77 1.11 3.29 -16.34
CA PHE A 77 0.97 4.59 -15.68
C PHE A 77 1.89 4.68 -14.44
N PRO A 78 3.20 4.44 -14.57
CA PRO A 78 4.12 4.38 -13.42
C PRO A 78 4.16 5.68 -12.60
N GLU A 79 3.86 6.82 -13.21
CA GLU A 79 3.72 8.12 -12.55
C GLU A 79 2.61 8.15 -11.50
N CYS A 80 1.59 7.31 -11.61
CA CYS A 80 0.53 7.24 -10.61
C CYS A 80 0.98 6.58 -9.31
N LEU A 81 2.14 5.90 -9.27
CA LEU A 81 2.62 5.24 -8.05
C LEU A 81 3.19 6.21 -7.01
N SER A 82 3.52 7.45 -7.39
CA SER A 82 4.02 8.47 -6.45
C SER A 82 2.92 9.19 -5.66
N PHE A 83 1.64 8.91 -5.92
CA PHE A 83 0.52 9.58 -5.25
C PHE A 83 0.56 9.45 -3.71
N ALA A 84 1.16 8.37 -3.19
CA ALA A 84 1.35 8.17 -1.76
C ALA A 84 2.22 9.26 -1.12
N GLU A 85 3.15 9.85 -1.86
CA GLU A 85 4.02 10.94 -1.40
C GLU A 85 3.22 12.24 -1.25
N GLU A 86 2.28 12.49 -2.16
CA GLU A 86 1.36 13.64 -2.12
C GLU A 86 0.39 13.55 -0.92
N LEU A 87 0.20 12.35 -0.37
CA LEU A 87 -0.68 12.06 0.77
C LEU A 87 0.08 11.86 2.10
N SER A 88 1.30 12.39 2.23
CA SER A 88 2.17 12.19 3.40
C SER A 88 1.56 12.60 4.76
N HIS A 89 0.60 13.52 4.79
CA HIS A 89 -0.06 13.97 6.02
C HIS A 89 -1.23 13.08 6.48
N VAL A 90 -1.72 12.18 5.62
CA VAL A 90 -2.88 11.33 5.92
C VAL A 90 -2.68 10.49 7.18
N ASN A 91 -1.47 9.95 7.39
CA ASN A 91 -1.17 9.14 8.58
C ASN A 91 -1.30 9.93 9.89
N LYS A 92 -0.98 11.23 9.87
CA LYS A 92 -1.16 12.11 11.03
C LYS A 92 -2.63 12.49 11.19
N ALA A 93 -3.30 12.82 10.09
CA ALA A 93 -4.71 13.21 10.09
C ALA A 93 -5.62 12.08 10.61
N SER A 94 -5.32 10.82 10.27
CA SER A 94 -6.11 9.66 10.71
C SER A 94 -6.03 9.36 12.22
N ARG A 95 -5.13 10.01 12.95
CA ARG A 95 -4.93 9.81 14.40
C ARG A 95 -5.39 11.01 15.23
N MET A 96 -5.84 12.06 14.56
CA MET A 96 -6.35 13.26 15.20
C MET A 96 -7.69 12.95 15.87
N SER A 97 -8.05 13.72 16.91
CA SER A 97 -9.41 13.75 17.43
C SER A 97 -9.92 15.18 17.32
N LEU A 98 -10.89 15.39 16.43
CA LEU A 98 -11.51 16.70 16.22
C LEU A 98 -12.24 17.17 17.47
N GLU A 99 -12.87 16.25 18.20
CA GLU A 99 -13.57 16.56 19.44
C GLU A 99 -12.61 17.12 20.49
N ASN A 100 -11.49 16.44 20.74
CA ASN A 100 -10.49 16.91 21.69
C ASN A 100 -9.93 18.29 21.31
N ILE A 101 -9.75 18.56 20.01
CA ILE A 101 -9.30 19.87 19.52
C ILE A 101 -10.35 20.95 19.83
N LYS A 102 -11.63 20.68 19.58
CA LYS A 102 -12.73 21.61 19.87
C LYS A 102 -12.85 21.89 21.36
N GLU A 103 -12.82 20.85 22.20
CA GLU A 103 -12.86 20.98 23.65
C GLU A 103 -11.68 21.80 24.18
N THR A 104 -10.46 21.51 23.70
CA THR A 104 -9.24 22.23 24.10
C THR A 104 -9.34 23.71 23.71
N LEU A 105 -9.81 24.03 22.50
CA LEU A 105 -9.99 25.42 22.07
C LEU A 105 -11.07 26.14 22.86
N ALA A 106 -12.16 25.45 23.20
CA ALA A 106 -13.21 26.02 24.04
C ALA A 106 -12.68 26.37 25.45
N ASP A 107 -11.88 25.48 26.05
CA ASP A 107 -11.25 25.72 27.35
C ASP A 107 -10.25 26.87 27.30
N ILE A 108 -9.36 26.91 26.28
CA ILE A 108 -8.43 28.02 26.08
C ILE A 108 -9.18 29.35 25.99
N ASN A 109 -10.23 29.42 25.17
CA ASN A 109 -11.02 30.65 25.02
C ASN A 109 -11.65 31.09 26.35
N ARG A 110 -12.20 30.13 27.11
CA ARG A 110 -12.78 30.41 28.43
C ARG A 110 -11.73 30.99 29.37
N ARG A 111 -10.53 30.41 29.43
CA ARG A 111 -9.45 30.85 30.32
C ARG A 111 -8.91 32.23 29.92
N ILE A 112 -8.80 32.53 28.63
CA ILE A 112 -8.43 33.88 28.16
C ILE A 112 -9.50 34.90 28.55
N LYS A 113 -10.79 34.58 28.42
CA LYS A 113 -11.88 35.49 28.83
C LYS A 113 -11.85 35.80 30.33
N ILE A 114 -11.57 34.79 31.16
CA ILE A 114 -11.41 34.99 32.61
C ILE A 114 -10.24 35.94 32.87
N LEU A 115 -9.09 35.71 32.23
CA LEU A 115 -7.90 36.56 32.38
C LEU A 115 -8.16 38.02 31.96
N GLU A 116 -8.86 38.23 30.84
CA GLU A 116 -9.26 39.56 30.38
C GLU A 116 -10.23 40.25 31.33
N GLN A 117 -11.16 39.49 31.92
CA GLN A 117 -12.09 39.99 32.93
C GLN A 117 -11.35 40.37 34.22
N ASP A 118 -10.40 39.55 34.67
CA ASP A 118 -9.57 39.82 35.85
C ASP A 118 -8.74 41.10 35.63
N LEU A 119 -8.14 41.27 34.44
CA LEU A 119 -7.44 42.50 34.06
C LEU A 119 -8.38 43.72 34.04
N ALA A 120 -9.59 43.59 33.48
CA ALA A 120 -10.55 44.69 33.41
C ALA A 120 -11.09 45.11 34.79
N ASN A 121 -11.17 44.17 35.73
CA ASN A 121 -11.61 44.41 37.10
C ASN A 121 -10.46 44.89 38.01
N TRP A 122 -9.21 44.87 37.54
CA TRP A 122 -8.03 45.23 38.32
C TRP A 122 -7.84 46.74 38.43
N ASN A 123 -8.69 47.39 39.23
CA ASN A 123 -8.77 48.85 39.30
C ASN A 123 -7.78 49.50 40.28
N VAL A 124 -7.17 48.75 41.20
CA VAL A 124 -6.18 49.28 42.17
C VAL A 124 -5.10 48.22 42.45
N PRO A 125 -3.82 48.51 42.17
CA PRO A 125 -2.71 47.67 42.60
C PRO A 125 -2.66 47.54 44.13
N PRO A 126 -2.67 46.31 44.69
CA PRO A 126 -2.53 46.07 46.14
C PRO A 126 -1.23 46.62 46.75
N SER A 127 -0.21 46.83 45.92
CA SER A 127 1.13 47.29 46.32
C SER A 127 1.79 48.06 45.18
N GLU A 128 2.72 48.95 45.51
CA GLU A 128 3.59 49.64 44.55
C GLU A 128 4.54 48.70 43.78
N PHE A 129 4.76 47.49 44.29
CA PHE A 129 5.57 46.45 43.63
C PHE A 129 4.72 45.52 42.74
N ASP A 130 3.41 45.72 42.69
CA ASP A 130 2.52 44.90 41.88
C ASP A 130 2.69 45.26 40.39
N ARG A 131 3.15 44.27 39.62
CA ARG A 131 3.36 44.36 38.16
C ARG A 131 2.41 43.47 37.38
N PHE A 132 1.30 43.04 37.97
CA PHE A 132 0.33 42.15 37.34
C PHE A 132 -0.15 42.72 36.00
N VAL A 133 -0.65 43.95 35.99
CA VAL A 133 -1.16 44.58 34.76
C VAL A 133 -0.05 44.76 33.72
N GLU A 134 1.16 45.17 34.14
CA GLU A 134 2.31 45.37 33.26
C GLU A 134 2.73 44.07 32.54
N VAL A 135 2.77 42.95 33.26
CA VAL A 135 3.25 41.66 32.74
C VAL A 135 2.14 40.88 32.02
N ILE A 136 0.93 40.89 32.57
CA ILE A 136 -0.17 40.05 32.10
C ILE A 136 -0.92 40.69 30.92
N SER A 137 -0.98 42.02 30.81
CA SER A 137 -1.67 42.66 29.68
C SER A 137 -1.04 42.33 28.32
N PRO A 138 0.29 42.37 28.13
CA PRO A 138 0.92 41.94 26.88
C PRO A 138 0.66 40.46 26.59
N PHE A 139 0.81 39.60 27.61
CA PHE A 139 0.57 38.16 27.49
C PHE A 139 -0.88 37.85 27.08
N ALA A 140 -1.87 38.50 27.69
CA ALA A 140 -3.28 38.31 27.37
C ALA A 140 -3.59 38.72 25.93
N LYS A 141 -3.03 39.85 25.46
CA LYS A 141 -3.16 40.30 24.06
C LYS A 141 -2.55 39.31 23.07
N GLU A 142 -1.33 38.86 23.33
CA GLU A 142 -0.63 37.88 22.49
C GLU A 142 -1.38 36.55 22.44
N THR A 143 -1.79 36.03 23.60
CA THR A 143 -2.52 34.77 23.72
C THR A 143 -3.89 34.85 23.03
N ARG A 144 -4.60 35.98 23.14
CA ARG A 144 -5.85 36.22 22.41
C ARG A 144 -5.60 36.17 20.90
N ALA A 145 -4.59 36.89 20.39
CA ALA A 145 -4.26 36.87 18.97
C ALA A 145 -3.90 35.46 18.47
N PHE A 146 -3.11 34.71 19.24
CA PHE A 146 -2.77 33.32 18.92
C PHE A 146 -3.99 32.40 18.92
N PHE A 147 -4.90 32.54 19.89
CA PHE A 147 -6.16 31.80 19.91
C PHE A 147 -7.02 32.07 18.67
N GLU A 148 -7.13 33.33 18.23
CA GLU A 148 -7.89 33.67 17.03
C GLU A 148 -7.30 33.00 15.77
N VAL A 149 -5.97 32.87 15.68
CA VAL A 149 -5.32 32.10 14.61
C VAL A 149 -5.74 30.63 14.66
N LEU A 150 -5.69 29.99 15.83
CA LEU A 150 -6.09 28.59 15.97
C LEU A 150 -7.57 28.37 15.66
N ARG A 151 -8.45 29.28 16.09
CA ARG A 151 -9.89 29.22 15.77
C ARG A 151 -10.11 29.30 14.27
N ASN A 152 -9.46 30.23 13.59
CA ASN A 152 -9.58 30.38 12.14
C ASN A 152 -9.03 29.14 11.39
N MET A 153 -7.97 28.51 11.91
CA MET A 153 -7.46 27.25 11.36
C MET A 153 -8.46 26.10 11.52
N LEU A 154 -9.14 26.00 12.66
CA LEU A 154 -10.20 25.01 12.89
C LEU A 154 -11.40 25.23 11.95
N GLU A 155 -11.84 26.47 11.79
CA GLU A 155 -12.93 26.83 10.86
C GLU A 155 -12.55 26.50 9.41
N LYS A 156 -11.32 26.82 9.00
CA LYS A 156 -10.81 26.49 7.66
C LYS A 156 -10.75 24.98 7.43
N MET A 157 -10.31 24.22 8.44
CA MET A 157 -10.27 22.76 8.35
C MET A 157 -11.67 22.15 8.21
N ASP A 158 -12.67 22.66 8.96
CA ASP A 158 -14.06 22.21 8.86
C ASP A 158 -14.66 22.52 7.47
N ALA A 159 -14.32 23.69 6.90
CA ALA A 159 -14.70 24.06 5.54
C ALA A 159 -14.05 23.14 4.48
N LEU A 160 -12.74 22.85 4.61
CA LEU A 160 -12.06 21.91 3.71
C LEU A 160 -12.65 20.50 3.79
N TYR A 161 -13.04 20.04 4.98
CA TYR A 161 -13.72 18.75 5.12
C TYR A 161 -15.13 18.77 4.50
N THR A 162 -15.83 19.91 4.55
CA THR A 162 -17.10 20.09 3.82
C THR A 162 -16.88 19.96 2.31
N ASN A 163 -15.86 20.62 1.76
CA ASN A 163 -15.52 20.51 0.35
C ASN A 163 -15.16 19.07 -0.04
N LEU A 164 -14.43 18.34 0.82
CA LEU A 164 -14.16 16.91 0.60
C LEU A 164 -15.45 16.09 0.59
N SER A 165 -16.38 16.37 1.50
CA SER A 165 -17.68 15.68 1.55
C SER A 165 -18.53 15.95 0.32
N GLU A 166 -18.47 17.15 -0.24
CA GLU A 166 -19.16 17.49 -1.49
C GLU A 166 -18.48 16.84 -2.69
N PHE A 167 -17.14 16.89 -2.75
CA PHE A 167 -16.35 16.33 -3.85
C PHE A 167 -16.46 14.80 -3.93
N PHE A 168 -16.31 14.11 -2.80
CA PHE A 168 -16.47 12.66 -2.68
C PHE A 168 -17.92 12.24 -2.39
N THR A 169 -18.84 13.20 -2.35
CA THR A 169 -20.30 13.02 -2.21
C THR A 169 -20.79 12.29 -0.96
N PHE A 170 -20.04 12.26 0.15
CA PHE A 170 -20.46 11.57 1.38
C PHE A 170 -21.16 12.50 2.39
N ASP A 171 -21.93 11.91 3.32
CA ASP A 171 -22.57 12.65 4.41
C ASP A 171 -21.58 12.96 5.54
N LYS A 172 -21.07 14.20 5.59
CA LYS A 172 -20.17 14.71 6.64
C LYS A 172 -20.68 14.49 8.07
N LYS A 173 -22.00 14.37 8.29
CA LYS A 173 -22.57 14.14 9.63
C LYS A 173 -22.48 12.68 10.07
N LYS A 174 -22.41 11.76 9.11
CA LYS A 174 -22.32 10.31 9.36
C LYS A 174 -20.90 9.79 9.24
N TYR A 175 -20.06 10.47 8.49
CA TYR A 175 -18.69 10.06 8.25
C TYR A 175 -17.72 11.03 8.91
N ALA A 176 -17.10 10.59 9.99
CA ALA A 176 -16.20 11.42 10.77
C ALA A 176 -14.86 11.66 10.03
N ILE A 177 -14.21 12.79 10.26
CA ILE A 177 -12.96 13.17 9.56
C ILE A 177 -11.83 12.17 9.85
N GLU A 178 -11.81 11.64 11.06
CA GLU A 178 -10.87 10.62 11.53
C GLU A 178 -11.06 9.31 10.77
N GLU A 179 -12.33 8.93 10.55
CA GLU A 179 -12.71 7.72 9.84
C GLU A 179 -12.34 7.83 8.35
N PHE A 180 -12.68 8.97 7.72
CA PHE A 180 -12.30 9.29 6.34
C PHE A 180 -10.79 9.18 6.12
N PHE A 181 -9.98 9.86 6.95
CA PHE A 181 -8.52 9.76 6.81
C PHE A 181 -7.97 8.40 7.24
N GLY A 182 -8.66 7.67 8.12
CA GLY A 182 -8.36 6.28 8.45
C GLY A 182 -8.47 5.35 7.25
N ASP A 183 -9.53 5.48 6.48
CA ASP A 183 -9.74 4.67 5.28
C ASP A 183 -8.78 5.06 4.15
N ILE A 184 -8.53 6.36 3.92
CA ILE A 184 -7.49 6.80 2.96
C ILE A 184 -6.12 6.26 3.36
N LYS A 185 -5.77 6.32 4.66
CA LYS A 185 -4.50 5.78 5.17
C LYS A 185 -4.39 4.30 4.84
N LYS A 186 -5.45 3.53 5.12
CA LYS A 186 -5.47 2.09 4.85
C LYS A 186 -5.26 1.81 3.37
N PHE A 187 -5.94 2.54 2.48
CA PHE A 187 -5.76 2.40 1.04
C PHE A 187 -4.32 2.70 0.61
N VAL A 188 -3.71 3.79 1.09
CA VAL A 188 -2.31 4.15 0.78
C VAL A 188 -1.33 3.08 1.28
N ASP A 189 -1.53 2.58 2.50
CA ASP A 189 -0.69 1.53 3.08
C ASP A 189 -0.81 0.22 2.26
N ASP A 190 -2.03 -0.20 1.92
CA ASP A 190 -2.30 -1.38 1.09
C ASP A 190 -1.65 -1.24 -0.29
N CYS A 191 -1.84 -0.10 -0.97
CA CYS A 191 -1.15 0.23 -2.22
C CYS A 191 0.36 0.03 -2.11
N GLY A 192 0.99 0.66 -1.11
CA GLY A 192 2.43 0.60 -0.91
C GLY A 192 2.92 -0.83 -0.68
N MET A 193 2.19 -1.61 0.11
CA MET A 193 2.49 -3.02 0.33
C MET A 193 2.43 -3.85 -0.96
N PHE A 194 1.41 -3.63 -1.80
CA PHE A 194 1.31 -4.33 -3.08
C PHE A 194 2.38 -3.89 -4.08
N VAL A 195 2.80 -2.63 -4.09
CA VAL A 195 3.93 -2.16 -4.93
C VAL A 195 5.21 -2.91 -4.57
N VAL A 196 5.54 -2.98 -3.27
CA VAL A 196 6.72 -3.72 -2.80
C VAL A 196 6.61 -5.20 -3.15
N PHE A 197 5.42 -5.80 -3.00
CA PHE A 197 5.20 -7.20 -3.33
C PHE A 197 5.38 -7.49 -4.83
N VAL A 198 4.84 -6.66 -5.72
CA VAL A 198 5.01 -6.80 -7.18
C VAL A 198 6.50 -6.72 -7.54
N GLN A 199 7.23 -5.74 -7.00
CA GLN A 199 8.67 -5.59 -7.23
C GLN A 199 9.47 -6.81 -6.77
N ALA A 200 9.16 -7.35 -5.58
CA ALA A 200 9.78 -8.56 -5.07
C ALA A 200 9.52 -9.78 -5.98
N GLN A 201 8.29 -9.93 -6.49
CA GLN A 201 7.94 -11.03 -7.42
C GLN A 201 8.70 -10.91 -8.75
N VAL A 202 8.84 -9.70 -9.29
CA VAL A 202 9.63 -9.44 -10.50
C VAL A 202 11.09 -9.85 -10.27
N GLU A 203 11.68 -9.50 -9.14
CA GLU A 203 13.07 -9.84 -8.84
C GLU A 203 13.26 -11.35 -8.61
N ILE A 204 12.33 -12.02 -7.93
CA ILE A 204 12.35 -13.49 -7.77
C ILE A 204 12.31 -14.19 -9.14
N LYS A 205 11.46 -13.72 -10.07
CA LYS A 205 11.40 -14.27 -11.43
C LYS A 205 12.73 -14.08 -12.17
N ARG A 206 13.32 -12.88 -12.12
CA ARG A 206 14.63 -12.59 -12.72
C ARG A 206 15.74 -13.50 -12.17
N ILE A 207 15.77 -13.73 -10.86
CA ILE A 207 16.75 -14.63 -10.23
C ILE A 207 16.55 -16.07 -10.70
N ARG A 208 15.30 -16.56 -10.76
CA ARG A 208 14.98 -17.91 -11.23
C ARG A 208 15.40 -18.12 -12.68
N GLU A 209 15.15 -17.16 -13.57
CA GLU A 209 15.56 -17.22 -14.97
C GLU A 209 17.08 -17.23 -15.13
N ARG A 210 17.80 -16.36 -14.41
CA ARG A 210 19.27 -16.36 -14.40
C ARG A 210 19.83 -17.70 -13.92
N ASN A 211 19.26 -18.28 -12.86
CA ASN A 211 19.69 -19.57 -12.32
C ASN A 211 19.39 -20.72 -13.29
N LYS A 212 18.24 -20.71 -13.96
CA LYS A 212 17.92 -21.70 -15.00
C LYS A 212 18.92 -21.64 -16.16
N HIS A 213 19.26 -20.44 -16.63
CA HIS A 213 20.22 -20.25 -17.72
C HIS A 213 21.64 -20.68 -17.33
N LYS A 214 22.06 -20.42 -16.09
CA LYS A 214 23.34 -20.91 -15.55
C LYS A 214 23.39 -22.45 -15.52
N ARG A 215 22.36 -23.11 -14.99
CA ARG A 215 22.28 -24.57 -14.93
C ARG A 215 22.31 -25.23 -16.31
N LEU A 216 21.61 -24.67 -17.29
CA LEU A 216 21.64 -25.16 -18.68
C LEU A 216 23.03 -25.03 -19.30
N ARG A 217 23.73 -23.92 -19.06
CA ARG A 217 25.11 -23.71 -19.54
C ARG A 217 26.11 -24.66 -18.87
N GLU A 218 25.98 -24.88 -17.57
CA GLU A 218 26.84 -25.81 -16.82
C GLU A 218 26.62 -27.26 -17.25
N SER A 219 25.36 -27.68 -17.40
CA SER A 219 25.01 -29.00 -17.92
C SER A 219 25.51 -29.22 -19.35
N GLY A 220 25.37 -28.24 -20.24
CA GLY A 220 25.92 -28.31 -21.60
C GLY A 220 27.45 -28.40 -21.64
N LYS A 221 28.16 -27.66 -20.77
CA LYS A 221 29.62 -27.78 -20.64
C LYS A 221 30.05 -29.15 -20.10
N GLN A 222 29.34 -29.69 -19.11
CA GLN A 222 29.62 -31.03 -18.57
C GLN A 222 29.38 -32.11 -19.62
N ALA A 223 28.26 -32.08 -20.33
CA ALA A 223 27.95 -33.02 -21.40
C ALA A 223 29.01 -33.01 -22.51
N ALA A 224 29.39 -31.82 -23.00
CA ALA A 224 30.45 -31.68 -24.01
C ALA A 224 31.82 -32.18 -23.52
N THR A 225 32.13 -31.99 -22.24
CA THR A 225 33.38 -32.50 -21.63
C THR A 225 33.36 -34.02 -21.52
N THR A 226 32.25 -34.61 -21.08
CA THR A 226 32.07 -36.06 -20.96
C THR A 226 32.13 -36.74 -22.33
N GLU A 227 31.48 -36.16 -23.34
CA GLU A 227 31.49 -36.67 -24.70
C GLU A 227 32.88 -36.57 -25.34
N SER A 228 33.59 -35.46 -25.13
CA SER A 228 34.99 -35.33 -25.54
C SER A 228 35.89 -36.38 -24.89
N LYS A 229 35.72 -36.66 -23.59
CA LYS A 229 36.45 -37.74 -22.90
C LYS A 229 36.12 -39.12 -23.48
N ARG A 230 34.84 -39.39 -23.78
CA ARG A 230 34.39 -40.66 -24.39
C ARG A 230 34.99 -40.88 -25.78
N LEU A 231 34.96 -39.86 -26.64
CA LEU A 231 35.55 -39.91 -27.99
C LEU A 231 37.08 -40.12 -27.95
N VAL A 232 37.77 -39.56 -26.94
CA VAL A 232 39.21 -39.80 -26.75
C VAL A 232 39.49 -41.23 -26.28
N LEU A 233 38.66 -41.80 -25.40
CA LEU A 233 38.79 -43.19 -24.94
C LEU A 233 38.52 -44.19 -26.09
N GLU A 234 37.50 -43.92 -26.91
CA GLU A 234 37.13 -44.78 -28.04
C GLU A 234 38.20 -44.79 -29.14
N LYS A 235 38.83 -43.64 -29.42
CA LYS A 235 39.99 -43.57 -30.34
C LYS A 235 41.26 -44.21 -29.80
N LYS A 236 41.35 -44.44 -28.48
CA LYS A 236 42.48 -45.12 -27.83
C LYS A 236 42.25 -46.62 -27.63
N ALA A 237 41.06 -47.15 -27.94
CA ALA A 237 40.79 -48.59 -27.84
C ALA A 237 41.52 -49.34 -28.97
N PRO A 238 42.46 -50.25 -28.67
CA PRO A 238 43.13 -51.05 -29.69
C PRO A 238 42.21 -52.15 -30.21
N GLU A 239 42.30 -52.43 -31.51
CA GLU A 239 41.58 -53.50 -32.20
C GLU A 239 42.05 -54.90 -31.75
N THR A 240 41.64 -55.35 -30.56
CA THR A 240 41.77 -56.77 -30.18
C THR A 240 40.62 -57.18 -29.26
N LYS A 241 39.66 -57.88 -29.86
CA LYS A 241 38.53 -58.54 -29.17
C LYS A 241 39.04 -59.70 -28.30
N THR A 242 39.44 -59.45 -27.06
CA THR A 242 39.62 -60.53 -26.04
C THR A 242 39.50 -60.10 -24.57
N GLY A 243 39.33 -58.81 -24.24
CA GLY A 243 39.30 -58.35 -22.83
C GLY A 243 38.00 -57.69 -22.35
N ILE A 244 36.98 -57.60 -23.21
CA ILE A 244 35.75 -56.83 -22.91
C ILE A 244 34.90 -57.57 -21.86
N MET A 245 34.91 -58.90 -21.86
CA MET A 245 34.13 -59.71 -20.89
C MET A 245 34.72 -59.63 -19.48
N ASP A 246 36.05 -59.61 -19.34
CA ASP A 246 36.72 -59.53 -18.04
C ASP A 246 36.57 -58.15 -17.41
N SER A 247 36.63 -57.07 -18.21
CA SER A 247 36.44 -55.71 -17.70
C SER A 247 34.98 -55.41 -17.32
N LEU A 248 34.00 -56.00 -18.02
CA LEU A 248 32.59 -55.94 -17.64
C LEU A 248 32.30 -56.75 -16.37
N LEU A 249 32.97 -57.90 -16.18
CA LEU A 249 32.86 -58.71 -14.96
C LEU A 249 33.47 -58.01 -13.74
N GLU A 250 34.58 -57.30 -13.93
CA GLU A 250 35.24 -56.53 -12.86
C GLU A 250 34.41 -55.32 -12.42
N GLN A 251 33.73 -54.65 -13.37
CA GLN A 251 32.82 -53.53 -13.06
C GLN A 251 31.50 -53.99 -12.43
N LEU A 252 30.94 -55.13 -12.84
CA LEU A 252 29.79 -55.74 -12.18
C LEU A 252 30.13 -56.17 -10.74
N GLN A 253 31.33 -56.71 -10.51
CA GLN A 253 31.80 -57.05 -9.16
C GLN A 253 31.99 -55.80 -8.28
N ALA A 254 32.51 -54.70 -8.84
CA ALA A 254 32.68 -53.45 -8.11
C ALA A 254 31.34 -52.75 -7.79
N GLU A 255 30.32 -52.86 -8.65
CA GLU A 255 28.98 -52.32 -8.38
C GLU A 255 28.17 -53.18 -7.40
N THR A 256 28.35 -54.51 -7.39
CA THR A 256 27.74 -55.37 -6.35
C THR A 256 28.37 -55.23 -4.96
N ALA A 257 29.52 -54.57 -4.84
CA ALA A 257 30.19 -54.32 -3.56
C ALA A 257 29.60 -53.14 -2.77
N PHE A 258 28.61 -52.42 -3.31
CA PHE A 258 27.98 -51.27 -2.66
C PHE A 258 26.56 -51.50 -2.15
N ASP A 259 26.01 -52.72 -2.24
CA ASP A 259 24.74 -53.03 -1.60
C ASP A 259 24.90 -54.09 -0.49
N LEU A 260 24.70 -53.60 0.74
CA LEU A 260 24.26 -54.22 2.00
C LEU A 260 25.32 -54.55 3.07
N PRO A 261 25.05 -54.25 4.36
CA PRO A 261 24.18 -53.23 4.98
C PRO A 261 24.95 -52.08 5.66
#